data_AF-A0A066UHF6-F1
#
_entry.id   AF-A0A066UHF6-F1
#
_cell.length_a   1.000
_cell.length_b   1.000
_cell.length_c   1.000
_cell.angle_alpha   90.00
_cell.angle_beta   90.00
_cell.angle_gamma   90.00
#
_symmetry.space_group_name_H-M   'P 1'
#
loop_
_entity.id
_entity.type
_entity.pdbx_description
1 polymer ?
#
loop_
_entity_poly.entity_id
_entity_poly.type
_entity_poly.pdbx_seq_one_letter_code
_entity_poly.pdbx_strand_id
1 'polypeptide(L)'
;MSVTTDARPFSATLRASTLEVHDRANYSTYMRALLGGELTQDGYTQLAIQYYFIYGAIEAASDAMAGDPVGGEFVFDELRRLPNLERDLAHLAGPGWRSTISPLASTREYVARIREASTWAGGYVAHHYTRYLGDIAGGQVIRRTLEKNYDVAEAGALFYHFDGIASAPRFRDTYRAKLDNAPWDEAERARVIDETLVAFECNVAVFEELASRLDEFRA
;
A
#
# COMPACT_ATOMS: atom_id res chain seq x y z
N MET A 1 -40.81 10.00 14.27
CA MET A 1 -39.61 10.66 13.71
C MET A 1 -38.91 9.64 12.83
N SER A 2 -38.92 9.84 11.52
CA SER A 2 -38.22 8.94 10.59
C SER A 2 -36.74 9.26 10.71
N VAL A 3 -35.96 8.35 11.30
CA VAL A 3 -34.50 8.42 11.24
C VAL A 3 -34.14 7.98 9.84
N THR A 4 -33.93 8.94 8.95
CA THR A 4 -33.26 8.72 7.68
C THR A 4 -31.82 8.39 8.03
N THR A 5 -31.50 7.09 8.16
CA THR A 5 -30.12 6.61 8.11
C THR A 5 -29.60 7.08 6.76
N ASP A 6 -28.62 7.98 6.74
CA ASP A 6 -27.88 8.31 5.52
C ASP A 6 -27.21 7.01 5.08
N ALA A 7 -27.87 6.27 4.18
CA ALA A 7 -27.55 4.89 3.83
C ALA A 7 -26.36 4.84 2.86
N ARG A 8 -25.30 5.58 3.19
CA ARG A 8 -24.05 5.58 2.46
C ARG A 8 -23.34 4.24 2.72
N PRO A 9 -22.93 3.50 1.68
CA PRO A 9 -22.11 2.30 1.85
C PRO A 9 -20.84 2.62 2.64
N PHE A 10 -20.40 1.72 3.51
CA PHE A 10 -19.24 1.95 4.36
C PHE A 10 -17.97 2.23 3.54
N SER A 11 -17.80 1.55 2.41
CA SER A 11 -16.69 1.77 1.47
C SER A 11 -16.64 3.20 0.93
N ALA A 12 -17.79 3.83 0.73
CA ALA A 12 -17.90 5.22 0.29
C ALA A 12 -17.60 6.20 1.45
N THR A 13 -18.05 5.89 2.67
CA THR A 13 -17.69 6.65 3.87
C THR A 13 -16.18 6.59 4.12
N LEU A 14 -15.59 5.39 4.13
CA LEU A 14 -14.15 5.18 4.32
C LEU A 14 -13.33 5.98 3.31
N ARG A 15 -13.67 5.89 2.02
CA ARG A 15 -12.99 6.65 0.96
C ARG A 15 -13.09 8.16 1.17
N ALA A 16 -14.26 8.66 1.58
CA ALA A 16 -14.45 10.08 1.83
C ALA A 16 -13.62 10.56 3.02
N SER A 17 -13.57 9.77 4.10
CA SER A 17 -12.81 10.08 5.31
C SER A 17 -11.31 10.16 5.06
N THR A 18 -10.78 9.38 4.11
CA THR A 18 -9.33 9.30 3.86
C THR A 18 -8.86 10.17 2.67
N LEU A 19 -9.74 10.95 2.04
CA LEU A 19 -9.44 11.65 0.79
C LEU A 19 -8.27 12.63 0.94
N GLU A 20 -8.25 13.44 2.00
CA GLU A 20 -7.22 14.45 2.22
C GLU A 20 -5.82 13.82 2.41
N VAL A 21 -5.72 12.80 3.26
CA VAL A 21 -4.44 12.12 3.52
C VAL A 21 -3.98 11.28 2.34
N HIS A 22 -4.90 10.69 1.58
CA HIS A 22 -4.60 10.02 0.30
C HIS A 22 -3.96 11.00 -0.69
N ASP A 23 -4.50 12.21 -0.83
CA ASP A 23 -3.97 13.21 -1.75
C ASP A 23 -2.59 13.70 -1.29
N ARG A 24 -2.39 13.91 0.02
CA ARG A 24 -1.06 14.21 0.59
C ARG A 24 -0.03 13.15 0.26
N ALA A 25 -0.37 11.86 0.38
CA ALA A 25 0.52 10.76 0.05
C ALA A 25 0.89 10.73 -1.44
N ASN A 26 -0.11 10.84 -2.33
CA ASN A 26 0.10 10.82 -3.79
C ASN A 26 0.90 12.01 -4.32
N TYR A 27 0.74 13.18 -3.69
CA TYR A 27 1.41 14.40 -4.07
C TYR A 27 2.62 14.73 -3.19
N SER A 28 3.13 13.75 -2.45
CA SER A 28 4.35 13.90 -1.66
C SER A 28 5.53 14.34 -2.53
N THR A 29 6.43 15.14 -1.95
CA THR A 29 7.61 15.68 -2.64
C THR A 29 8.44 14.57 -3.28
N TYR A 30 8.61 13.45 -2.58
CA TYR A 30 9.38 12.32 -3.07
C TYR A 30 8.72 11.65 -4.29
N MET A 31 7.41 11.36 -4.22
CA MET A 31 6.70 10.75 -5.36
C MET A 31 6.66 11.68 -6.58
N ARG A 32 6.55 13.00 -6.37
CA ARG A 32 6.64 13.97 -7.46
C ARG A 32 8.00 13.94 -8.15
N ALA A 33 9.10 13.98 -7.39
CA ALA A 33 10.45 13.92 -7.94
C ALA A 33 10.71 12.59 -8.69
N LEU A 34 10.30 11.46 -8.09
CA LEU A 34 10.44 10.13 -8.68
C LEU A 34 9.67 10.01 -10.00
N LEU A 35 8.38 10.33 -10.00
CA LEU A 35 7.55 10.22 -11.21
C LEU A 35 7.87 11.31 -12.24
N GLY A 36 8.44 12.44 -11.81
CA GLY A 36 8.99 13.47 -12.68
C GLY A 36 10.30 13.07 -13.37
N GLY A 37 10.95 11.99 -12.93
CA GLY A 37 12.25 11.56 -13.46
C GLY A 37 13.41 12.42 -12.95
N GLU A 38 13.23 13.10 -11.81
CA GLU A 38 14.24 13.97 -11.21
C GLU A 38 15.22 13.22 -10.30
N LEU A 39 14.97 11.92 -10.09
CA LEU A 39 15.81 11.03 -9.28
C LEU A 39 16.55 10.02 -10.16
N THR A 40 17.61 9.42 -9.62
CA THR A 40 18.32 8.27 -10.19
C THR A 40 17.59 6.95 -9.91
N GLN A 41 18.01 5.86 -10.56
CA GLN A 41 17.51 4.51 -10.27
C GLN A 41 17.75 4.10 -8.81
N ASP A 42 18.85 4.55 -8.19
CA ASP A 42 19.11 4.30 -6.77
C ASP A 42 18.05 4.96 -5.88
N GLY A 43 17.60 6.16 -6.26
CA GLY A 43 16.45 6.81 -5.64
C GLY A 43 15.23 5.91 -5.69
N TYR A 44 14.81 5.45 -6.88
CA TYR A 44 13.71 4.50 -7.01
C TYR A 44 13.89 3.23 -6.17
N THR A 45 15.12 2.69 -6.16
CA THR A 45 15.46 1.48 -5.41
C THR A 45 15.20 1.65 -3.90
N GLN A 46 15.46 2.83 -3.32
CA GLN A 46 15.13 3.10 -1.92
C GLN A 46 13.64 2.94 -1.61
N LEU A 47 12.76 3.35 -2.52
CA LEU A 47 11.32 3.16 -2.34
C LEU A 47 10.94 1.68 -2.41
N ALA A 48 11.45 0.95 -3.40
CA ALA A 48 11.19 -0.48 -3.54
C ALA A 48 11.64 -1.28 -2.30
N ILE A 49 12.75 -0.87 -1.68
CA ILE A 49 13.24 -1.45 -0.41
C ILE A 49 12.21 -1.24 0.71
N GLN A 50 11.65 -0.03 0.86
CA GLN A 50 10.69 0.22 1.93
C GLN A 50 9.41 -0.59 1.72
N TYR A 51 8.95 -0.69 0.47
CA TYR A 51 7.83 -1.55 0.12
C TYR A 51 8.08 -3.01 0.46
N TYR A 52 9.28 -3.56 0.22
CA TYR A 52 9.57 -4.94 0.62
C TYR A 52 9.28 -5.21 2.11
N PHE A 53 9.68 -4.32 3.01
CA PHE A 53 9.38 -4.47 4.43
C PHE A 53 7.89 -4.29 4.77
N ILE A 54 7.24 -3.30 4.17
CA ILE A 54 5.81 -2.99 4.41
C ILE A 54 4.93 -4.15 3.94
N TYR A 55 5.09 -4.61 2.70
CA TYR A 55 4.34 -5.76 2.18
C TYR A 55 4.72 -7.05 2.89
N GLY A 56 5.97 -7.17 3.35
CA GLY A 56 6.40 -8.22 4.28
C GLY A 56 5.49 -8.33 5.51
N ALA A 57 5.18 -7.19 6.13
CA ALA A 57 4.32 -7.14 7.30
C ALA A 57 2.85 -7.39 6.96
N ILE A 58 2.34 -6.82 5.86
CA ILE A 58 0.94 -6.98 5.46
C ILE A 58 0.65 -8.43 5.05
N GLU A 59 1.51 -9.04 4.24
CA GLU A 59 1.30 -10.42 3.79
C GLU A 59 1.43 -11.44 4.93
N ALA A 60 2.32 -11.20 5.90
CA ALA A 60 2.36 -12.00 7.12
C ALA A 60 1.08 -11.84 7.96
N ALA A 61 0.50 -10.63 8.00
CA ALA A 61 -0.80 -10.40 8.63
C ALA A 61 -1.95 -11.09 7.86
N SER A 62 -1.89 -11.12 6.53
CA SER A 62 -2.83 -11.88 5.69
C SER A 62 -2.78 -13.38 6.01
N ASP A 63 -1.59 -13.95 6.13
CA ASP A 63 -1.41 -15.36 6.51
C ASP A 63 -2.03 -15.66 7.89
N ALA A 64 -1.86 -14.75 8.85
CA ALA A 64 -2.45 -14.86 10.18
C ALA A 64 -3.99 -14.69 10.17
N MET A 65 -4.53 -13.85 9.27
CA MET A 65 -5.98 -13.61 9.15
C MET A 65 -6.73 -14.64 8.31
N ALA A 66 -6.06 -15.55 7.63
CA ALA A 66 -6.71 -16.50 6.71
C ALA A 66 -7.85 -17.32 7.36
N GLY A 67 -7.78 -17.57 8.67
CA GLY A 67 -8.82 -18.27 9.43
C GLY A 67 -9.85 -17.38 10.15
N ASP A 68 -9.69 -16.06 10.12
CA ASP A 68 -10.61 -15.13 10.78
C ASP A 68 -11.91 -14.97 9.97
N PRO A 69 -13.11 -15.01 10.60
CA PRO A 69 -14.38 -14.98 9.89
C PRO A 69 -14.66 -13.67 9.13
N VAL A 70 -14.00 -12.57 9.49
CA VAL A 70 -14.13 -11.28 8.79
C VAL A 70 -12.85 -10.95 8.03
N GLY A 71 -11.70 -11.04 8.68
CA GLY A 71 -10.39 -10.73 8.10
C GLY A 71 -10.02 -11.65 6.95
N GLY A 72 -10.34 -12.94 7.05
CA GLY A 72 -10.08 -13.95 6.02
C GLY A 72 -10.75 -13.64 4.68
N GLU A 73 -11.90 -12.95 4.70
CA GLU A 73 -12.58 -12.50 3.48
C GLU A 73 -11.77 -11.46 2.69
N PHE A 74 -10.80 -10.78 3.33
CA PHE A 74 -9.92 -9.79 2.73
C PHE A 74 -8.50 -10.33 2.46
N VAL A 75 -8.29 -11.64 2.58
CA VAL A 75 -7.05 -12.30 2.17
C VAL A 75 -7.17 -12.66 0.69
N PHE A 76 -6.34 -12.04 -0.15
CA PHE A 76 -6.33 -12.23 -1.60
C PHE A 76 -4.94 -12.60 -2.08
N ASP A 77 -4.72 -13.87 -2.43
CA ASP A 77 -3.41 -14.35 -2.90
C ASP A 77 -3.00 -13.69 -4.22
N GLU A 78 -3.96 -13.32 -5.07
CA GLU A 78 -3.72 -12.59 -6.31
C GLU A 78 -3.15 -11.18 -6.11
N LEU A 79 -3.23 -10.64 -4.89
CA LEU A 79 -2.68 -9.33 -4.54
C LEU A 79 -1.27 -9.40 -3.97
N ARG A 80 -0.74 -10.57 -3.59
CA ARG A 80 0.63 -10.66 -3.02
C ARG A 80 1.66 -10.01 -3.92
N ARG A 81 2.53 -9.20 -3.33
CA ARG A 81 3.55 -8.37 -3.98
C ARG A 81 4.96 -8.84 -3.69
N LEU A 82 5.20 -9.49 -2.56
CA LEU A 82 6.54 -9.91 -2.15
C LEU A 82 7.30 -10.70 -3.24
N PRO A 83 6.71 -11.72 -3.91
CA PRO A 83 7.46 -12.45 -4.95
C PRO A 83 7.94 -11.55 -6.09
N ASN A 84 7.16 -10.55 -6.48
CA ASN A 84 7.54 -9.59 -7.51
C ASN A 84 8.55 -8.56 -7.00
N LEU A 85 8.38 -8.05 -5.77
CA LEU A 85 9.34 -7.14 -5.13
C LEU A 85 10.71 -7.79 -4.96
N GLU A 86 10.78 -9.07 -4.62
CA GLU A 86 12.05 -9.78 -4.48
C GLU A 86 12.80 -9.89 -5.81
N ARG A 87 12.06 -10.08 -6.91
CA ARG A 87 12.62 -10.10 -8.27
C ARG A 87 13.06 -8.70 -8.70
N ASP A 88 12.26 -7.69 -8.41
CA ASP A 88 12.60 -6.29 -8.66
C ASP A 88 13.87 -5.90 -7.89
N LEU A 89 13.97 -6.21 -6.60
CA LEU A 89 15.15 -5.88 -5.79
C LEU A 89 16.39 -6.65 -6.19
N ALA A 90 16.26 -7.89 -6.69
CA ALA A 90 17.40 -8.62 -7.24
C ALA A 90 17.98 -7.94 -8.49
N HIS A 91 17.15 -7.24 -9.27
CA HIS A 91 17.59 -6.44 -10.41
C HIS A 91 18.10 -5.07 -9.97
N LEU A 92 17.34 -4.36 -9.12
CA LEU A 92 17.61 -2.98 -8.72
C LEU A 92 18.83 -2.84 -7.80
N ALA A 93 18.95 -3.70 -6.79
CA ALA A 93 20.02 -3.66 -5.78
C ALA A 93 21.09 -4.76 -5.99
N GLY A 94 20.93 -5.58 -7.03
CA GLY A 94 21.87 -6.61 -7.42
C GLY A 94 21.86 -7.89 -6.56
N PRO A 95 22.76 -8.84 -6.85
CA PRO A 95 22.89 -10.09 -6.10
C PRO A 95 23.20 -9.83 -4.62
N GLY A 96 22.54 -10.56 -3.72
CA GLY A 96 22.76 -10.43 -2.29
C GLY A 96 22.04 -9.23 -1.64
N TRP A 97 21.15 -8.55 -2.36
CA TRP A 97 20.38 -7.39 -1.88
C TRP A 97 19.78 -7.58 -0.49
N ARG A 98 19.30 -8.79 -0.15
CA ARG A 98 18.72 -9.08 1.18
C ARG A 98 19.64 -8.72 2.35
N SER A 99 20.96 -8.78 2.16
CA SER A 99 21.95 -8.45 3.19
C SER A 99 22.36 -6.97 3.21
N THR A 100 22.00 -6.21 2.19
CA THR A 100 22.42 -4.81 2.01
C THR A 100 21.29 -3.82 2.26
N ILE A 101 20.05 -4.26 2.17
CA ILE A 101 18.89 -3.40 2.39
C ILE A 101 18.56 -3.25 3.88
N SER A 102 18.04 -2.09 4.25
CA SER A 102 17.55 -1.82 5.60
C SER A 102 16.31 -0.92 5.56
N PRO A 103 15.33 -1.12 6.45
CA PRO A 103 14.19 -0.23 6.52
C PRO A 103 14.61 1.12 7.10
N LEU A 104 13.95 2.18 6.66
CA LEU A 104 13.97 3.49 7.31
C LEU A 104 13.35 3.44 8.71
N ALA A 105 13.51 4.50 9.50
CA ALA A 105 12.90 4.58 10.84
C ALA A 105 11.36 4.55 10.74
N SER A 106 10.79 5.41 9.90
CA SER A 106 9.37 5.45 9.56
C SER A 106 8.86 4.12 9.01
N THR A 107 9.67 3.39 8.22
CA THR A 107 9.29 2.06 7.71
C THR A 107 9.25 1.03 8.82
N ARG A 108 10.18 1.06 9.79
CA ARG A 108 10.11 0.19 10.98
C ARG A 108 8.88 0.48 11.82
N GLU A 109 8.55 1.75 12.01
CA GLU A 109 7.35 2.18 12.73
C GLU A 109 6.08 1.72 12.01
N TYR A 110 6.03 1.86 10.68
CA TYR A 110 4.89 1.39 9.90
C TYR A 110 4.73 -0.13 9.98
N VAL A 111 5.82 -0.89 9.84
CA VAL A 111 5.80 -2.35 10.03
C VAL A 111 5.33 -2.75 11.43
N ALA A 112 5.78 -2.03 12.47
CA ALA A 112 5.31 -2.26 13.83
C ALA A 112 3.81 -2.00 13.97
N ARG A 113 3.32 -0.89 13.38
CA ARG A 113 1.90 -0.54 13.42
C ARG A 113 1.02 -1.54 12.68
N ILE A 114 1.45 -2.04 11.53
CA ILE A 114 0.73 -3.11 10.80
C ILE A 114 0.57 -4.34 11.69
N ARG A 115 1.63 -4.75 12.39
CA ARG A 115 1.60 -5.92 13.29
C ARG A 115 0.69 -5.69 14.49
N GLU A 116 0.73 -4.51 15.10
CA GLU A 116 -0.12 -4.15 16.23
C GLU A 116 -1.60 -4.08 15.82
N ALA A 117 -1.92 -3.42 14.72
CA ALA A 117 -3.29 -3.24 14.26
C ALA A 117 -3.92 -4.53 13.72
N SER A 118 -3.11 -5.46 13.21
CA SER A 118 -3.61 -6.71 12.62
C SER A 118 -3.96 -7.79 13.67
N THR A 119 -4.01 -7.45 14.96
CA THR A 119 -4.55 -8.36 16.00
C THR A 119 -6.08 -8.47 15.97
N TRP A 120 -6.75 -7.67 15.12
CA TRP A 120 -8.19 -7.72 14.88
C TRP A 120 -8.49 -7.46 13.40
N ALA A 121 -9.61 -7.98 12.90
CA ALA A 121 -9.93 -8.02 11.47
C ALA A 121 -9.93 -6.64 10.80
N GLY A 122 -10.65 -5.66 11.35
CA GLY A 122 -10.74 -4.35 10.71
C GLY A 122 -9.43 -3.55 10.72
N GLY A 123 -8.53 -3.81 11.69
CA GLY A 123 -7.21 -3.20 11.72
C GLY A 123 -6.30 -3.76 10.63
N TYR A 124 -6.33 -5.09 10.43
CA TYR A 124 -5.73 -5.71 9.25
C TYR A 124 -6.29 -5.11 7.95
N VAL A 125 -7.63 -5.04 7.83
CA VAL A 125 -8.30 -4.54 6.62
C VAL A 125 -7.96 -3.08 6.34
N ALA A 126 -7.76 -2.24 7.36
CA ALA A 126 -7.35 -0.84 7.19
C ALA A 126 -6.00 -0.72 6.45
N HIS A 127 -4.99 -1.47 6.88
CA HIS A 127 -3.67 -1.46 6.25
C HIS A 127 -3.68 -2.10 4.86
N HIS A 128 -4.38 -3.22 4.72
CA HIS A 128 -4.56 -3.93 3.44
C HIS A 128 -5.28 -3.03 2.41
N TYR A 129 -6.37 -2.36 2.82
CA TYR A 129 -7.12 -1.42 1.98
C TYR A 129 -6.25 -0.27 1.49
N THR A 130 -5.54 0.40 2.41
CA THR A 130 -4.71 1.58 2.12
C THR A 130 -3.67 1.29 1.06
N ARG A 131 -3.01 0.12 1.15
CA ARG A 131 -1.96 -0.27 0.21
C ARG A 131 -2.53 -0.80 -1.10
N TYR A 132 -3.25 -1.92 -1.07
CA TYR A 132 -3.59 -2.64 -2.30
C TYR A 132 -4.57 -1.89 -3.20
N LEU A 133 -5.58 -1.18 -2.64
CA LEU A 133 -6.50 -0.43 -3.52
C LEU A 133 -5.81 0.78 -4.16
N GLY A 134 -4.83 1.38 -3.48
CA GLY A 134 -3.97 2.42 -4.04
C GLY A 134 -3.13 1.90 -5.21
N ASP A 135 -2.45 0.76 -5.01
CA ASP A 135 -1.60 0.16 -6.03
C ASP A 135 -2.38 -0.24 -7.28
N ILE A 136 -3.57 -0.80 -7.12
CA ILE A 136 -4.43 -1.20 -8.25
C ILE A 136 -4.98 0.03 -9.00
N ALA A 137 -5.23 1.13 -8.30
CA ALA A 137 -5.80 2.34 -8.90
C ALA A 137 -4.79 3.09 -9.78
N GLY A 138 -3.55 3.26 -9.30
CA GLY A 138 -2.52 4.05 -9.98
C GLY A 138 -1.38 3.25 -10.61
N GLY A 139 -1.26 1.96 -10.30
CA GLY A 139 -0.06 1.16 -10.58
C GLY A 139 0.34 1.09 -12.04
N GLN A 140 -0.61 1.02 -12.98
CA GLN A 140 -0.29 0.98 -14.42
C GLN A 140 0.26 2.31 -14.96
N VAL A 141 -0.11 3.44 -14.35
CA VAL A 141 0.47 4.75 -14.70
C VAL A 141 1.86 4.85 -14.09
N ILE A 142 1.99 4.54 -12.80
CA ILE A 142 3.27 4.56 -12.08
C ILE A 142 4.30 3.66 -12.78
N ARG A 143 3.93 2.42 -13.09
CA ARG A 143 4.75 1.46 -13.82
C ARG A 143 5.32 2.06 -15.10
N ARG A 144 4.47 2.53 -16.01
CA ARG A 144 4.91 3.08 -17.31
C ARG A 144 5.86 4.26 -17.15
N THR A 145 5.62 5.09 -16.14
CA THR A 145 6.52 6.20 -15.81
C THR A 145 7.88 5.70 -15.31
N LEU A 146 7.88 4.69 -14.42
CA LEU A 146 9.12 4.11 -13.90
C LEU A 146 9.93 3.42 -14.99
N GLU A 147 9.30 2.59 -15.82
CA GLU A 147 9.95 1.91 -16.95
C GLU A 147 10.60 2.92 -17.91
N LYS A 148 9.91 4.04 -18.19
CA LYS A 148 10.42 5.11 -19.04
C LYS A 148 11.60 5.87 -18.40
N ASN A 149 11.50 6.21 -17.13
CA ASN A 149 12.47 7.10 -16.47
C ASN A 149 13.73 6.35 -15.99
N TYR A 150 13.64 5.04 -15.74
CA TYR A 150 14.68 4.27 -15.05
C TYR A 150 15.18 3.03 -15.81
N ASP A 151 14.65 2.74 -17.00
CA ASP A 151 15.04 1.57 -17.81
C ASP A 151 14.85 0.22 -17.09
N VAL A 152 13.78 0.11 -16.28
CA VAL A 152 13.48 -1.05 -15.41
C VAL A 152 12.38 -1.98 -15.98
N ALA A 153 12.23 -2.02 -17.31
CA ALA A 153 11.10 -2.66 -17.97
C ALA A 153 11.04 -4.20 -17.83
N GLU A 154 12.18 -4.87 -17.71
CA GLU A 154 12.22 -6.34 -17.58
C GLU A 154 12.08 -6.82 -16.13
N ALA A 155 12.79 -6.16 -15.22
CA ALA A 155 12.76 -6.40 -13.79
C ALA A 155 13.05 -5.08 -13.08
N GLY A 156 12.28 -4.76 -12.05
CA GLY A 156 12.36 -3.49 -11.33
C GLY A 156 11.01 -2.79 -11.22
N ALA A 157 9.99 -3.14 -12.01
CA ALA A 157 8.63 -2.62 -11.86
C ALA A 157 7.54 -3.71 -11.73
N LEU A 158 7.92 -4.98 -11.52
CA LEU A 158 7.00 -6.13 -11.40
C LEU A 158 6.03 -6.00 -10.22
N PHE A 159 6.40 -5.25 -9.18
CA PHE A 159 5.51 -4.87 -8.07
C PHE A 159 4.15 -4.35 -8.56
N TYR A 160 4.16 -3.56 -9.64
CA TYR A 160 2.96 -2.95 -10.23
C TYR A 160 2.22 -3.86 -11.23
N HIS A 161 2.68 -5.10 -11.44
CA HIS A 161 2.00 -6.10 -12.27
C HIS A 161 1.01 -6.92 -11.45
N PHE A 162 -0.29 -6.75 -11.73
CA PHE A 162 -1.36 -7.51 -11.08
C PHE A 162 -1.92 -8.58 -12.03
N ASP A 163 -1.07 -9.50 -12.48
CA ASP A 163 -1.48 -10.53 -13.47
C ASP A 163 -2.51 -11.53 -12.90
N GLY A 164 -2.62 -11.61 -11.56
CA GLY A 164 -3.64 -12.41 -10.88
C GLY A 164 -5.05 -11.80 -10.90
N ILE A 165 -5.21 -10.52 -11.26
CA ILE A 165 -6.54 -9.88 -11.36
C ILE A 165 -6.89 -9.61 -12.83
N ALA A 166 -8.05 -10.13 -13.26
CA ALA A 166 -8.51 -9.93 -14.64
C ALA A 166 -8.90 -8.48 -14.95
N SER A 167 -9.35 -7.72 -13.95
CA SER A 167 -9.80 -6.35 -14.12
C SER A 167 -9.68 -5.55 -12.82
N ALA A 168 -8.79 -4.55 -12.84
CA ALA A 168 -8.57 -3.64 -11.72
C ALA A 168 -9.85 -2.93 -11.25
N PRO A 169 -10.71 -2.35 -12.14
CA PRO A 169 -12.01 -1.81 -11.73
C PRO A 169 -12.89 -2.86 -11.04
N ARG A 170 -13.05 -4.04 -11.64
CA ARG A 170 -13.91 -5.10 -11.09
C ARG A 170 -13.43 -5.58 -9.73
N PHE A 171 -12.12 -5.73 -9.56
CA PHE A 171 -11.52 -6.14 -8.30
C PHE A 171 -11.79 -5.12 -7.19
N ARG A 172 -11.62 -3.82 -7.49
CA ARG A 172 -11.94 -2.75 -6.52
C ARG A 172 -13.42 -2.76 -6.13
N ASP A 173 -14.33 -3.05 -7.06
CA ASP A 173 -15.75 -3.16 -6.75
C ASP A 173 -16.05 -4.37 -5.87
N THR A 174 -15.41 -5.52 -6.12
CA THR A 174 -15.47 -6.69 -5.24
C THR A 174 -14.97 -6.38 -3.83
N TYR A 175 -13.84 -5.69 -3.70
CA TYR A 175 -13.29 -5.30 -2.40
C TYR A 175 -14.24 -4.36 -1.65
N ARG A 176 -14.80 -3.35 -2.33
CA ARG A 176 -15.78 -2.42 -1.75
C ARG A 176 -17.04 -3.15 -1.28
N ALA A 177 -17.55 -4.08 -2.09
CA ALA A 177 -18.70 -4.88 -1.70
C ALA A 177 -18.43 -5.70 -0.43
N LYS A 178 -17.20 -6.21 -0.22
CA LYS A 178 -16.83 -6.86 1.05
C LYS A 178 -16.81 -5.89 2.22
N LEU A 179 -16.24 -4.69 2.05
CA LEU A 179 -16.29 -3.63 3.07
C LEU A 179 -17.74 -3.27 3.45
N ASP A 180 -18.63 -3.20 2.47
CA ASP A 180 -20.04 -2.82 2.67
C ASP A 180 -20.86 -3.91 3.36
N ASN A 181 -20.53 -5.18 3.13
CA ASN A 181 -21.24 -6.34 3.67
C ASN A 181 -20.60 -6.93 4.94
N ALA A 182 -19.40 -6.47 5.32
CA ALA A 182 -18.76 -6.91 6.55
C ALA A 182 -19.65 -6.61 7.77
N PRO A 183 -19.73 -7.52 8.77
CA PRO A 183 -20.63 -7.40 9.91
C PRO A 183 -20.14 -6.40 10.97
N TRP A 184 -19.69 -5.22 10.54
CA TRP A 184 -19.20 -4.15 11.40
C TRP A 184 -20.35 -3.29 11.91
N ASP A 185 -20.43 -3.18 13.24
CA ASP A 185 -21.25 -2.16 13.87
C ASP A 185 -20.62 -0.76 13.70
N GLU A 186 -21.32 0.27 14.15
CA GLU A 186 -20.88 1.65 13.99
C GLU A 186 -19.55 1.95 14.71
N ALA A 187 -19.32 1.32 15.88
CA ALA A 187 -18.09 1.51 16.64
C ALA A 187 -16.89 0.89 15.91
N GLU A 188 -17.08 -0.30 15.34
CA GLU A 188 -16.06 -0.98 14.55
C GLU A 188 -15.74 -0.21 13.26
N ARG A 189 -16.76 0.31 12.58
CA ARG A 189 -16.58 1.17 11.40
C ARG A 189 -15.75 2.41 11.71
N ALA A 190 -16.03 3.08 12.83
CA ALA A 190 -15.25 4.23 13.28
C ALA A 190 -13.78 3.83 13.55
N ARG A 191 -13.54 2.71 14.26
CA ARG A 191 -12.19 2.19 14.51
C ARG A 191 -11.43 1.85 13.21
N VAL A 192 -12.10 1.28 12.20
CA VAL A 192 -11.50 1.00 10.89
C VAL A 192 -11.12 2.29 10.17
N ILE A 193 -11.98 3.31 10.21
CA ILE A 193 -11.67 4.62 9.62
C ILE A 193 -10.44 5.23 10.29
N ASP A 194 -10.41 5.25 11.63
CA ASP A 194 -9.30 5.80 12.41
C ASP A 194 -7.99 5.07 12.10
N GLU A 195 -8.00 3.73 12.05
CA GLU A 195 -6.81 2.95 11.71
C GLU A 195 -6.38 3.16 10.25
N THR A 196 -7.33 3.35 9.33
CA THR A 196 -7.02 3.62 7.93
C THR A 196 -6.31 4.97 7.78
N LEU A 197 -6.75 5.99 8.52
CA LEU A 197 -6.06 7.28 8.61
C LEU A 197 -4.63 7.11 9.14
N VAL A 198 -4.45 6.32 10.20
CA VAL A 198 -3.11 5.99 10.72
C VAL A 198 -2.25 5.30 9.67
N ALA A 199 -2.80 4.33 8.92
CA ALA A 199 -2.07 3.65 7.84
C ALA A 199 -1.60 4.62 6.76
N PHE A 200 -2.44 5.60 6.39
CA PHE A 200 -2.05 6.65 5.45
C PHE A 200 -0.97 7.58 6.01
N GLU A 201 -1.08 8.01 7.27
CA GLU A 201 -0.05 8.84 7.91
C GLU A 201 1.30 8.12 8.01
N CYS A 202 1.30 6.82 8.35
CA CYS A 202 2.53 6.02 8.30
C CYS A 202 3.13 6.00 6.88
N ASN A 203 2.30 5.92 5.84
CA ASN A 203 2.79 5.97 4.47
C ASN A 203 3.35 7.35 4.08
N VAL A 204 2.70 8.43 4.52
CA VAL A 204 3.21 9.80 4.35
C VAL A 204 4.56 9.96 5.05
N ALA A 205 4.71 9.49 6.28
CA ALA A 205 5.96 9.56 7.02
C ALA A 205 7.13 8.86 6.30
N VAL A 206 6.87 7.71 5.66
CA VAL A 206 7.88 7.03 4.82
C VAL A 206 8.29 7.90 3.63
N PHE A 207 7.34 8.53 2.95
CA PHE A 207 7.66 9.44 1.85
C PHE A 207 8.37 10.71 2.31
N GLU A 208 8.06 11.23 3.50
CA GLU A 208 8.74 12.39 4.08
C GLU A 208 10.18 12.06 4.48
N GLU A 209 10.44 10.90 5.08
CA GLU A 209 11.81 10.46 5.40
C GLU A 209 12.62 10.21 4.12
N LEU A 210 12.02 9.58 3.10
CA LEU A 210 12.63 9.48 1.77
C LEU A 210 12.89 10.87 1.15
N ALA A 211 11.95 11.81 1.29
CA ALA A 211 12.09 13.18 0.79
C ALA A 211 13.26 13.93 1.45
N SER A 212 13.51 13.69 2.73
CA SER A 212 14.63 14.31 3.46
C SER A 212 16.01 13.93 2.90
N ARG A 213 16.06 12.88 2.08
CA ARG A 213 17.27 12.32 1.45
C ARG A 213 17.31 12.52 -0.06
N LEU A 214 16.44 13.38 -0.63
CA LEU A 214 16.32 13.57 -2.08
C LEU A 214 17.65 13.94 -2.75
N ASP A 215 18.45 14.78 -2.12
CA ASP A 215 19.71 15.27 -2.67
C ASP A 215 20.75 14.17 -2.85
N GLU A 216 20.64 13.05 -2.13
CA GLU A 216 21.48 11.86 -2.33
C GLU A 216 21.22 11.18 -3.69
N PHE A 217 20.03 11.40 -4.28
CA PHE A 217 19.53 10.66 -5.43
C PHE A 217 19.12 11.54 -6.61
N ARG A 218 19.50 12.82 -6.64
CA ARG A 218 19.21 13.71 -7.79
C ARG A 218 19.95 13.24 -9.04
N ALA A 219 19.24 13.16 -10.16
CA ALA A 219 19.79 12.81 -11.48
C ALA A 219 20.49 14.00 -12.17
#